data_AF-A0A6B3HFC0-F1
#
_entry.id   AF-A0A6B3HFC0-F1
#
_cell.length_a   1.000
_cell.length_b   1.000
_cell.length_c   1.000
_cell.angle_alpha   90.00
_cell.angle_beta   90.00
_cell.angle_gamma   90.00
#
_symmetry.space_group_name_H-M   'P 1'
#
loop_
_entity.id
_entity.type
_entity.pdbx_description
1 polymer ?
#
loop_
_entity_poly.entity_id
_entity_poly.type
_entity_poly.pdbx_seq_one_letter_code
_entity_poly.pdbx_strand_id
1 'polypeptide(L)' 'ATVTLPSDPVSVSSARRYVARTLAEWGLSEDTELADTIRLIISELATNAVQHTFGQSPTFTVDLRLERD' A
#
# COMPACT_ATOMS: atom_id res chain seq x y z
N ALA A 1 -7.98 7.38 -2.14
CA ALA A 1 -8.42 6.11 -1.53
C ALA A 1 -7.47 5.80 -0.39
N THR A 2 -7.96 5.71 0.85
CA THR A 2 -7.13 5.70 2.05
C THR A 2 -7.43 4.48 2.93
N VAL A 3 -6.39 3.86 3.48
CA VAL A 3 -6.51 2.81 4.50
C VAL A 3 -5.52 3.02 5.63
N THR A 4 -5.95 2.83 6.86
CA THR A 4 -5.09 2.81 8.05
C THR A 4 -4.98 1.37 8.54
N LEU A 5 -3.75 0.91 8.75
CA LEU A 5 -3.44 -0.47 9.11
C LEU A 5 -2.62 -0.49 10.41
N PRO A 6 -2.74 -1.56 11.22
CA PRO A 6 -1.85 -1.76 12.36
C PRO A 6 -0.38 -1.82 11.91
N SER A 7 0.54 -1.32 12.72
CA SER A 7 1.99 -1.49 12.47
C SER A 7 2.43 -2.91 12.86
N ASP A 8 1.93 -3.91 12.14
CA ASP A 8 2.20 -5.34 12.28
C ASP A 8 2.71 -5.91 10.95
N PRO A 9 3.64 -6.88 10.93
CA PRO A 9 4.10 -7.53 9.70
C PRO A 9 2.99 -8.01 8.75
N VAL A 10 1.85 -8.48 9.26
CA VAL A 10 0.71 -8.91 8.44
C VAL A 10 0.13 -7.78 7.59
N SER A 11 0.27 -6.53 8.06
CA SER A 11 -0.24 -5.35 7.39
C SER A 11 0.47 -5.03 6.09
N VAL A 12 1.71 -5.50 5.88
CA VAL A 12 2.42 -5.34 4.59
C VAL A 12 1.64 -6.02 3.47
N SER A 13 1.20 -7.26 3.70
CA SER A 13 0.39 -8.00 2.74
C SER A 13 -0.99 -7.36 2.51
N SER A 14 -1.58 -6.79 3.58
CA SER A 14 -2.87 -6.10 3.54
C SER A 14 -2.79 -4.80 2.74
N ALA A 15 -1.73 -4.01 2.92
CA ALA A 15 -1.45 -2.79 2.15
C ALA A 15 -1.31 -3.11 0.66
N ARG A 16 -0.54 -4.14 0.31
CA ARG A 16 -0.37 -4.57 -1.10
C ARG A 16 -1.69 -4.98 -1.74
N ARG A 17 -2.52 -5.78 -1.05
CA ARG A 17 -3.84 -6.19 -1.55
C ARG A 17 -4.79 -5.00 -1.71
N TYR A 18 -4.80 -4.08 -0.75
CA TYR A 18 -5.61 -2.87 -0.82
C TYR A 18 -5.25 -2.03 -2.04
N VAL A 19 -3.95 -1.84 -2.28
CA VAL A 19 -3.43 -1.07 -3.41
C VAL A 19 -3.77 -1.76 -4.73
N ALA A 20 -3.51 -3.06 -4.86
CA ALA A 20 -3.83 -3.82 -6.09
C ALA A 20 -5.31 -3.68 -6.48
N ARG A 21 -6.22 -3.86 -5.51
CA ARG A 21 -7.66 -3.66 -5.73
C ARG A 21 -7.99 -2.22 -6.15
N THR A 22 -7.39 -1.23 -5.50
CA THR A 22 -7.64 0.20 -5.83
C THR A 22 -7.17 0.53 -7.24
N LEU A 23 -6.02 0.00 -7.66
CA LEU A 23 -5.50 0.19 -9.02
C LEU A 23 -6.41 -0.46 -10.07
N ALA A 24 -6.91 -1.67 -9.80
CA ALA A 24 -7.88 -2.34 -10.66
C ALA A 24 -9.19 -1.56 -10.77
N GLU A 25 -9.70 -1.01 -9.67
CA GLU A 25 -10.88 -0.12 -9.65
C GLU A 25 -10.65 1.17 -10.45
N TRP A 26 -9.41 1.62 -10.58
CA TRP A 26 -9.03 2.77 -11.41
C TRP A 26 -8.72 2.41 -12.86
N GLY A 27 -8.86 1.13 -13.24
CA GLY A 27 -8.67 0.65 -14.61
C GLY A 27 -7.24 0.25 -14.95
N LEU A 28 -6.34 0.19 -13.97
CA LEU A 28 -4.98 -0.32 -14.17
C LEU A 28 -4.97 -1.83 -13.91
N SER A 29 -4.78 -2.62 -14.98
CA SER A 29 -4.72 -4.09 -14.87
C SER A 29 -3.54 -4.54 -14.00
N GLU A 30 -3.73 -5.63 -13.24
CA GLU A 30 -2.73 -6.20 -12.36
C GLU A 30 -1.48 -6.71 -13.11
N ASP A 31 -1.59 -7.01 -14.40
CA ASP A 31 -0.49 -7.54 -15.22
C ASP A 31 0.37 -6.45 -15.86
N THR A 32 0.15 -5.18 -15.51
CA THR A 32 0.94 -4.06 -16.03
C THR A 32 2.21 -3.87 -15.22
N GLU A 33 3.31 -3.53 -15.90
CA GLU A 33 4.59 -3.17 -15.25
C GLU A 33 4.44 -2.01 -14.25
N LEU A 34 3.52 -1.08 -14.53
CA LEU A 34 3.19 0.00 -13.62
C LEU A 34 2.51 -0.53 -12.33
N ALA A 35 1.55 -1.45 -12.43
CA ALA A 35 0.94 -2.06 -11.27
C ALA A 35 1.96 -2.85 -10.43
N ASP A 36 2.88 -3.56 -11.07
CA ASP A 36 3.99 -4.24 -10.40
C ASP A 36 4.91 -3.28 -9.65
N THR A 37 5.31 -2.20 -10.31
CA THR A 37 6.16 -1.17 -9.71
C THR A 37 5.49 -0.55 -8.49
N ILE A 38 4.20 -0.20 -8.59
CA ILE A 38 3.45 0.36 -7.45
C ILE A 38 3.32 -0.68 -6.32
N ARG A 39 3.08 -1.95 -6.63
CA ARG A 39 3.02 -3.03 -5.62
C ARG A 39 4.35 -3.21 -4.89
N LEU A 40 5.47 -3.08 -5.59
CA LEU A 40 6.80 -3.12 -4.99
C LEU A 40 7.02 -1.92 -4.07
N ILE A 41 6.77 -0.70 -4.54
CA ILE A 41 6.90 0.53 -3.76
C ILE A 41 6.10 0.43 -2.45
N ILE A 42 4.84 0.00 -2.52
CA ILE A 42 4.00 -0.17 -1.34
C ILE A 42 4.54 -1.24 -0.39
N SER A 43 5.11 -2.33 -0.91
CA SER A 43 5.68 -3.38 -0.07
C SER A 43 6.87 -2.85 0.73
N GLU A 44 7.76 -2.08 0.10
CA GLU A 44 8.91 -1.45 0.77
C GLU A 44 8.48 -0.37 1.75
N LEU A 45 7.57 0.54 1.36
CA LEU A 45 7.09 1.60 2.24
C LEU A 45 6.33 1.05 3.45
N ALA A 46 5.48 0.03 3.27
CA ALA A 46 4.78 -0.61 4.38
C ALA A 46 5.75 -1.39 5.27
N THR A 47 6.76 -2.06 4.69
CA THR A 47 7.80 -2.74 5.46
C THR A 47 8.59 -1.74 6.31
N ASN A 48 9.02 -0.62 5.73
CA ASN A 48 9.70 0.45 6.45
C ASN A 48 8.83 1.02 7.57
N ALA A 49 7.54 1.29 7.30
CA ALA A 49 6.63 1.77 8.33
C ALA A 49 6.51 0.79 9.50
N VAL A 50 6.30 -0.50 9.23
CA VAL A 50 6.23 -1.52 10.28
C VAL A 50 7.56 -1.60 11.03
N GLN A 51 8.69 -1.73 10.34
CA GLN A 51 10.00 -1.90 10.97
C GLN A 51 10.41 -0.71 11.84
N HIS A 52 10.13 0.52 11.39
CA HIS A 52 10.57 1.72 12.10
C HIS A 52 9.56 2.23 13.13
N THR A 53 8.29 1.81 13.06
CA THR A 53 7.27 2.23 14.04
C THR A 53 6.76 1.12 14.94
N PHE A 54 7.27 -0.12 14.82
CA PHE A 54 6.83 -1.23 15.66
C PHE A 54 6.99 -0.89 17.15
N GLY A 55 5.90 -0.97 17.91
CA GLY A 55 5.88 -0.62 19.34
C GLY A 55 5.94 0.87 19.67
N GLN A 56 6.05 1.75 18.66
CA GLN A 56 6.12 3.22 18.83
C GLN A 56 4.88 3.92 18.27
N SER A 57 4.41 3.50 17.09
CA SER A 57 3.12 3.92 16.52
C SER A 57 2.25 2.69 16.33
N PRO A 58 0.98 2.71 16.76
CA PRO A 58 0.09 1.56 16.63
C PRO A 58 -0.33 1.31 15.18
N THR A 59 -0.24 2.33 14.31
CA THR A 59 -0.76 2.27 12.94
C THR A 59 0.08 3.07 11.95
N PHE A 60 -0.07 2.76 10.67
CA PHE A 60 0.36 3.58 9.53
C PHE A 60 -0.79 3.73 8.52
N THR A 61 -0.71 4.75 7.65
CA THR A 61 -1.74 5.05 6.67
C THR A 61 -1.16 5.01 5.26
N VAL A 62 -1.87 4.35 4.34
CA VAL A 62 -1.60 4.39 2.90
C VAL A 62 -2.68 5.25 2.25
N ASP A 63 -2.27 6.31 1.57
CA ASP A 63 -3.15 7.16 0.76
C ASP A 63 -2.74 7.10 -0.71
N LEU A 64 -3.68 6.67 -1.56
CA LEU A 64 -3.51 6.66 -3.01
C LEU A 64 -4.38 7.75 -3.61
N ARG A 65 -3.84 8.53 -4.54
CA ARG A 65 -4.58 9.54 -5.30
C ARG A 65 -4.37 9.34 -6.78
N LEU A 66 -5.46 9.34 -7.54
CA LEU A 66 -5.44 9.42 -8.99
C LEU A 66 -5.69 10.87 -9.36
N GLU A 67 -4.66 11.56 -9.83
CA GLU A 67 -4.79 12.91 -10.36
C GLU A 67 -5.31 12.83 -11.79
N ARG A 68 -6.31 13.66 -12.11
CA ARG A 68 -6.85 13.83 -13.46
C ARG A 68 -6.75 15.30 -13.80
N ASP A 69 -6.19 15.60 -14.96
CA ASP A 69 -6.17 16.95 -15.55
C ASP A 69 -7.55 17.39 -16.03
#